data_AF-A0A3S6P7X2-F1
#
_entry.id   AF-A0A3S6P7X2-F1
#
_cell.length_a   1.000
_cell.length_b   1.000
_cell.length_c   1.000
_cell.angle_alpha   90.00
_cell.angle_beta   90.00
_cell.angle_gamma   90.00
#
_symmetry.space_group_name_H-M   'P 1'
#
loop_
_entity.id
_entity.type
_entity.pdbx_description
1 polymer ?
#
loop_
_entity_poly.entity_id
_entity_poly.type
_entity_poly.pdbx_seq_one_letter_code
_entity_poly.pdbx_strand_id
1 'polypeptide(L)'
;MTKISLKQKTHVYHDTTMLGHYLAGLWEGDGNINIKDKNYPKPTIHITLHKQQEPYVKKLLALLSHLCEDPVGSVHIRDDNNSCVLNIHTPQGLKFVVGLIKDKLKTPKAFHLNRVIDWFKQL
;
A
#
# COMPACT_ATOMS: atom_id res chain seq x y z
N MET A 1 21.05 39.30 8.71
CA MET A 1 20.88 37.83 8.73
C MET A 1 19.82 37.46 7.71
N THR A 2 20.23 36.96 6.54
CA THR A 2 19.32 36.59 5.45
C THR A 2 18.77 35.19 5.72
N LYS A 3 17.46 35.05 5.98
CA LYS A 3 16.81 33.74 6.08
C LYS A 3 16.80 33.10 4.70
N ILE A 4 17.60 32.05 4.52
CA ILE A 4 17.53 31.18 3.36
C ILE A 4 16.23 30.37 3.47
N SER A 5 15.26 30.67 2.60
CA SER A 5 14.06 29.85 2.44
C SER A 5 14.43 28.61 1.64
N LEU A 6 14.56 27.47 2.31
CA LEU A 6 14.68 26.17 1.66
C LEU A 6 13.33 25.81 1.06
N LYS A 7 13.11 26.13 -0.22
CA LYS A 7 12.05 25.45 -0.98
C LYS A 7 12.35 23.95 -0.92
N GLN A 8 11.53 23.18 -0.21
CA GLN A 8 11.61 21.73 -0.22
C GLN A 8 11.38 21.25 -1.66
N LYS A 9 12.46 20.93 -2.37
CA LYS A 9 12.38 20.15 -3.60
C LYS A 9 11.92 18.75 -3.18
N THR A 10 10.63 18.46 -3.35
CA THR A 10 10.13 17.09 -3.30
C THR A 10 10.67 16.38 -4.53
N HIS A 11 11.70 15.55 -4.36
CA HIS A 11 12.05 14.54 -5.35
C HIS A 11 10.91 13.53 -5.38
N VAL A 12 9.96 13.75 -6.29
CA VAL A 12 8.87 12.82 -6.54
C VAL A 12 9.47 11.65 -7.32
N TYR A 13 9.23 10.45 -6.82
CA TYR A 13 9.65 9.23 -7.48
C TYR A 13 8.67 8.91 -8.61
N HIS A 14 9.14 8.79 -9.84
CA HIS A 14 8.27 8.66 -11.03
C HIS A 14 8.27 7.27 -11.68
N ASP A 15 9.21 6.38 -11.31
CA ASP A 15 9.33 5.06 -11.95
C ASP A 15 8.39 4.03 -11.32
N THR A 16 7.13 4.04 -11.76
CA THR A 16 6.09 3.12 -11.27
C THR A 16 6.44 1.64 -11.50
N THR A 17 7.30 1.31 -12.47
CA THR A 17 7.72 -0.07 -12.72
C THR A 17 8.60 -0.56 -11.58
N MET A 18 9.65 0.19 -11.25
CA MET A 18 10.56 -0.14 -10.15
C MET A 18 9.86 -0.05 -8.79
N LEU A 19 8.95 0.92 -8.59
CA LEU A 19 8.10 0.95 -7.39
C LEU A 19 7.24 -0.31 -7.29
N GLY A 20 6.67 -0.77 -8.40
CA GLY A 20 5.90 -2.00 -8.43
C GLY A 20 6.72 -3.21 -7.99
N HIS A 21 7.97 -3.34 -8.44
CA HIS A 21 8.85 -4.45 -8.02
C HIS A 21 9.19 -4.38 -6.53
N TYR A 22 9.51 -3.18 -6.05
CA TYR A 22 9.76 -2.94 -4.62
C TYR A 22 8.53 -3.29 -3.77
N LEU A 23 7.36 -2.77 -4.15
CA LEU A 23 6.11 -2.96 -3.42
C LEU A 23 5.65 -4.42 -3.45
N ALA A 24 5.88 -5.13 -4.55
CA ALA A 24 5.63 -6.56 -4.65
C ALA A 24 6.46 -7.33 -3.61
N GLY A 25 7.78 -7.10 -3.55
CA GLY A 25 8.64 -7.77 -2.56
C GLY A 25 8.26 -7.44 -1.11
N LEU A 26 7.98 -6.17 -0.83
CA LEU A 26 7.53 -5.73 0.50
C LEU A 26 6.22 -6.40 0.91
N TRP A 27 5.23 -6.43 0.02
CA TRP A 27 3.95 -7.06 0.31
C TRP A 27 4.07 -8.58 0.39
N GLU A 28 4.94 -9.23 -0.37
CA GLU A 28 5.21 -10.67 -0.23
C GLU A 28 5.79 -11.03 1.13
N GLY A 29 6.74 -10.25 1.64
CA GLY A 29 7.35 -10.45 2.96
C GLY A 29 6.37 -10.16 4.10
N ASP A 30 5.81 -8.96 4.13
CA ASP A 30 5.15 -8.40 5.32
C ASP A 30 3.64 -8.15 5.14
N GLY A 31 3.12 -8.45 3.96
CA GLY A 31 1.73 -8.18 3.60
C GLY A 31 0.74 -9.30 3.90
N ASN A 32 -0.54 -8.98 3.85
CA ASN A 32 -1.62 -9.96 3.73
C ASN A 32 -2.85 -9.31 3.09
N ILE A 33 -3.88 -10.12 2.81
CA ILE A 33 -5.20 -9.63 2.39
C ILE A 33 -6.20 -10.11 3.44
N ASN A 34 -7.02 -9.17 3.91
CA ASN A 34 -8.17 -9.46 4.76
C ASN A 34 -9.46 -9.19 4.00
N ILE A 35 -10.44 -10.08 4.18
CA ILE A 35 -11.79 -9.95 3.62
C ILE A 35 -12.73 -10.15 4.79
N LYS A 36 -13.26 -9.04 5.33
CA LYS A 36 -13.92 -9.03 6.66
C LYS A 36 -15.37 -9.52 6.65
N ASP A 37 -16.05 -9.52 5.51
CA ASP A 37 -17.49 -9.82 5.44
C ASP A 37 -17.78 -10.90 4.40
N LYS A 38 -18.70 -11.82 4.71
CA LYS A 38 -19.19 -12.85 3.78
C LYS A 38 -20.23 -12.29 2.80
N ASN A 39 -20.98 -11.26 3.21
CA ASN A 39 -22.06 -10.66 2.44
C ASN A 39 -21.57 -9.52 1.53
N TYR A 40 -20.57 -8.76 1.98
CA TYR A 40 -19.91 -7.73 1.17
C TYR A 40 -18.38 -7.82 1.33
N PRO A 41 -17.72 -8.77 0.64
CA PRO A 41 -16.33 -9.15 0.85
C PRO A 41 -15.33 -8.11 0.33
N LYS A 42 -15.44 -6.87 0.77
CA LYS A 42 -14.51 -5.81 0.39
C LYS A 42 -13.11 -6.15 0.92
N PRO A 43 -12.13 -6.37 0.04
CA PRO A 43 -10.79 -6.73 0.47
C PRO A 43 -10.07 -5.51 1.05
N THR A 44 -9.13 -5.79 1.94
CA THR A 44 -8.13 -4.82 2.40
C THR A 44 -6.76 -5.45 2.24
N ILE A 45 -5.87 -4.75 1.55
CA ILE A 45 -4.46 -5.12 1.48
C ILE A 45 -3.76 -4.51 2.70
N HIS A 46 -3.05 -5.34 3.44
CA HIS A 46 -2.27 -4.95 4.61
C HIS A 46 -0.77 -5.08 4.31
N ILE A 47 0.03 -4.18 4.86
CA ILE A 47 1.48 -4.34 5.07
C ILE A 47 1.75 -4.00 6.53
N THR A 48 2.22 -4.98 7.29
CA THR A 48 2.46 -4.83 8.74
C THR A 48 3.95 -4.75 8.99
N LEU A 49 4.42 -3.63 9.56
CA LEU A 49 5.82 -3.40 9.89
C LEU A 49 5.98 -3.10 11.37
N HIS A 50 7.23 -3.13 11.85
CA HIS A 50 7.52 -2.72 13.22
C HIS A 50 7.16 -1.24 13.45
N LYS A 51 6.70 -0.88 14.64
CA LYS A 51 6.23 0.49 14.96
C LYS A 51 7.29 1.57 14.70
N GLN A 52 8.57 1.26 14.90
CA GLN A 52 9.67 2.18 14.59
C GLN A 52 9.73 2.58 13.11
N GLN A 53 9.12 1.80 12.21
CA GLN A 53 9.04 2.10 10.78
C GLN A 53 7.81 2.95 10.41
N GLU A 54 7.05 3.46 11.39
CA GLU A 54 5.91 4.35 11.13
C GLU A 54 6.22 5.53 10.18
N PRO A 55 7.36 6.25 10.29
CA PRO A 55 7.68 7.31 9.35
C PRO A 55 7.82 6.83 7.90
N TYR A 56 8.34 5.61 7.71
CA TYR A 56 8.42 4.97 6.41
C TYR A 56 7.02 4.62 5.89
N VAL A 57 6.17 4.03 6.72
CA VAL A 57 4.80 3.64 6.34
C VAL A 57 3.95 4.86 5.96
N LYS A 58 4.06 5.96 6.71
CA LYS A 58 3.39 7.22 6.40
C LYS A 58 3.87 7.81 5.07
N LYS A 59 5.18 7.78 4.80
CA LYS A 59 5.74 8.21 3.51
C LYS A 59 5.25 7.33 2.36
N LEU A 60 5.19 6.01 2.56
CA LEU A 60 4.68 5.08 1.56
C LEU A 60 3.20 5.36 1.24
N LEU A 61 2.35 5.57 2.26
CA LEU A 61 0.95 5.96 2.06
C LEU A 61 0.84 7.26 1.25
N ALA A 62 1.61 8.29 1.63
CA ALA A 62 1.59 9.58 0.94
C ALA A 62 2.03 9.46 -0.53
N LEU A 63 3.08 8.68 -0.80
CA LEU A 63 3.54 8.40 -2.17
C LEU A 63 2.46 7.68 -2.99
N LEU A 64 1.85 6.64 -2.44
CA LEU A 64 0.81 5.88 -3.13
C LEU A 64 -0.43 6.74 -3.42
N SER A 65 -0.89 7.55 -2.46
CA SER A 65 -2.00 8.48 -2.68
C SER A 65 -1.66 9.57 -3.70
N HIS A 66 -0.42 10.08 -3.69
CA HIS A 66 0.01 11.05 -4.68
C HIS A 66 0.01 10.47 -6.11
N LEU A 67 0.55 9.26 -6.29
CA LEU A 67 0.60 8.60 -7.61
C LEU A 67 -0.77 8.07 -8.07
N CYS A 68 -1.68 7.76 -7.14
CA CYS A 68 -3.04 7.34 -7.45
C CYS A 68 -3.98 8.52 -7.72
N GLU A 69 -3.56 9.76 -7.40
CA GLU A 69 -4.39 10.98 -7.44
C GLU A 69 -5.67 10.91 -6.58
N ASP A 70 -5.74 9.95 -5.65
CA ASP A 70 -6.88 9.66 -4.76
C ASP A 70 -6.35 9.00 -3.48
N PRO A 71 -6.92 9.26 -2.29
CA PRO A 71 -6.65 8.46 -1.09
C PRO A 71 -6.67 6.94 -1.33
N VAL A 72 -5.57 6.25 -1.01
CA VAL A 72 -5.49 4.78 -1.15
C VAL A 72 -5.92 4.02 0.11
N GLY A 73 -5.84 4.67 1.29
CA GLY A 73 -6.17 4.05 2.56
C GLY A 73 -5.60 4.77 3.78
N SER A 74 -5.16 4.03 4.80
CA SER A 74 -4.80 4.57 6.12
C SER A 74 -3.64 3.82 6.78
N VAL A 75 -2.98 4.49 7.74
CA VAL A 75 -2.01 3.85 8.66
C VAL A 75 -2.67 3.65 10.01
N HIS A 76 -2.54 2.46 10.57
CA HIS A 76 -3.02 2.14 11.90
C HIS A 76 -1.86 1.71 12.80
N ILE A 77 -1.71 2.34 13.96
CA ILE A 77 -0.68 2.03 14.95
C ILE A 77 -1.26 1.06 15.98
N ARG A 78 -0.54 -0.02 16.25
CA ARG A 78 -0.91 -1.08 17.19
C ARG A 78 0.14 -1.13 18.29
N ASP A 79 -0.14 -0.42 19.38
CA ASP A 79 0.76 -0.31 20.53
C ASP A 79 0.89 -1.64 21.27
N ASP A 80 -0.17 -2.43 21.29
CA ASP A 80 -0.25 -3.78 21.87
C ASP A 80 0.71 -4.79 21.21
N ASN A 81 1.04 -4.59 19.94
CA ASN A 81 1.88 -5.50 19.16
C ASN A 81 3.12 -4.80 18.54
N ASN A 82 3.51 -3.63 19.06
CA ASN A 82 4.65 -2.83 18.56
C ASN A 82 4.71 -2.77 17.01
N SER A 83 3.56 -2.57 16.37
CA SER A 83 3.45 -2.62 14.92
C SER A 83 2.70 -1.42 14.35
N CYS A 84 2.97 -1.13 13.09
CA CYS A 84 2.22 -0.18 12.28
C CYS A 84 1.75 -0.88 11.00
N VAL A 85 0.50 -0.65 10.62
CA VAL A 85 -0.15 -1.34 9.51
C VAL A 85 -0.58 -0.33 8.47
N LEU A 86 -0.06 -0.46 7.25
CA LEU A 86 -0.63 0.18 6.08
C LEU A 86 -1.86 -0.60 5.63
N ASN A 87 -3.01 0.03 5.60
CA ASN A 87 -4.26 -0.53 5.10
C ASN A 87 -4.60 0.15 3.78
N ILE A 88 -4.66 -0.61 2.69
CA ILE A 88 -5.16 -0.15 1.39
C ILE A 88 -6.56 -0.73 1.22
N HIS A 89 -7.56 0.14 1.17
CA HIS A 89 -8.96 -0.26 1.26
C HIS A 89 -9.91 0.61 0.43
N THR A 90 -9.45 1.65 -0.26
CA THR A 90 -10.32 2.35 -1.22
C THR A 90 -10.40 1.56 -2.52
N PRO A 91 -11.53 1.54 -3.24
CA PRO A 91 -11.63 0.83 -4.52
C PRO A 91 -10.53 1.26 -5.52
N GLN A 92 -10.29 2.57 -5.62
CA GLN A 92 -9.26 3.17 -6.47
C GLN A 92 -7.86 2.75 -6.02
N GLY A 93 -7.56 2.86 -4.72
CA GLY A 93 -6.27 2.45 -4.17
C GLY A 93 -5.98 0.96 -4.34
N LEU A 94 -6.98 0.10 -4.15
CA LEU A 94 -6.88 -1.33 -4.40
C LEU A 94 -6.58 -1.60 -5.88
N LYS A 95 -7.32 -0.97 -6.81
CA LYS A 95 -7.12 -1.14 -8.26
C LYS A 95 -5.71 -0.70 -8.66
N PHE A 96 -5.26 0.44 -8.14
CA PHE A 96 -3.94 1.00 -8.38
C PHE A 96 -2.83 0.08 -7.86
N VAL A 97 -2.87 -0.30 -6.59
CA VAL A 97 -1.83 -1.14 -5.97
C VAL A 97 -1.80 -2.55 -6.60
N VAL A 98 -2.95 -3.17 -6.84
CA VAL A 98 -3.01 -4.46 -7.55
C VAL A 98 -2.39 -4.33 -8.94
N GLY A 99 -2.71 -3.27 -9.69
CA GLY A 99 -2.13 -3.00 -10.99
C GLY A 99 -0.60 -2.85 -10.95
N LEU A 100 -0.06 -2.22 -9.91
CA LEU A 100 1.39 -2.10 -9.72
C LEU A 100 2.08 -3.46 -9.49
N ILE A 101 1.48 -4.35 -8.69
CA ILE A 101 2.19 -5.54 -8.18
C ILE A 101 1.83 -6.87 -8.86
N LYS A 102 0.67 -6.98 -9.55
CA LYS A 102 0.09 -8.27 -9.97
C LYS A 102 1.02 -9.19 -10.78
N ASP A 103 1.86 -8.62 -11.64
CA ASP A 103 2.77 -9.37 -12.52
C ASP A 103 4.21 -9.41 -11.98
N LYS A 104 4.40 -9.03 -10.71
CA LYS A 104 5.73 -8.83 -10.09
C LYS A 104 5.97 -9.70 -8.85
N LEU A 105 4.95 -10.45 -8.42
CA LEU A 105 5.02 -11.39 -7.30
C LEU A 105 5.76 -12.67 -7.73
N LYS A 106 6.52 -13.28 -6.81
CA LYS A 106 7.32 -14.50 -7.09
C LYS A 106 6.89 -15.72 -6.27
N THR A 107 5.93 -15.56 -5.37
CA THR A 107 5.44 -16.61 -4.45
C THR A 107 3.97 -16.95 -4.73
N PRO A 108 3.46 -18.08 -4.18
CA PRO A 108 2.03 -18.43 -4.25
C PRO A 108 1.08 -17.36 -3.67
N LYS A 109 1.59 -16.34 -2.99
CA LYS A 109 0.79 -15.19 -2.51
C LYS A 109 0.10 -14.43 -3.65
N ALA A 110 0.57 -14.58 -4.90
CA ALA A 110 -0.14 -14.12 -6.10
C ALA A 110 -1.58 -14.65 -6.19
N PHE A 111 -1.84 -15.89 -5.75
CA PHE A 111 -3.20 -16.45 -5.71
C PHE A 111 -4.10 -15.71 -4.72
N HIS A 112 -3.55 -15.15 -3.64
CA HIS A 112 -4.34 -14.34 -2.72
C HIS A 112 -4.72 -12.99 -3.35
N LEU A 113 -3.83 -12.40 -4.16
CA LEU A 113 -4.11 -11.16 -4.89
C LEU A 113 -5.25 -11.34 -5.90
N ASN A 114 -5.37 -12.52 -6.52
CA ASN A 114 -6.49 -12.83 -7.42
C ASN A 114 -7.85 -12.68 -6.74
N ARG A 115 -7.96 -12.89 -5.41
CA ARG A 115 -9.21 -12.66 -4.67
C ARG A 115 -9.67 -11.20 -4.72
N VAL A 116 -8.72 -10.26 -4.77
CA VAL A 116 -9.02 -8.82 -4.92
C VAL A 116 -9.48 -8.53 -6.34
N ILE A 117 -8.85 -9.14 -7.34
CA ILE A 117 -9.23 -9.03 -8.75
C ILE A 117 -10.65 -9.57 -8.97
N ASP A 118 -10.97 -10.72 -8.37
CA ASP A 118 -12.29 -11.34 -8.49
C ASP A 118 -13.37 -10.53 -7.78
N TRP A 119 -13.05 -9.86 -6.67
CA TRP A 119 -13.96 -8.90 -6.05
C TRP A 119 -14.30 -7.74 -7.00
N PHE A 120 -13.32 -7.19 -7.72
CA PHE A 120 -13.58 -6.12 -8.70
C PHE A 120 -14.49 -6.56 -9.85
N LYS A 121 -14.49 -7.84 -10.22
CA LYS A 121 -15.39 -8.37 -11.28
C LYS A 121 -16.85 -8.49 -10.83
N GLN A 122 -17.12 -8.38 -9.53
CA GLN A 122 -18.47 -8.47 -8.94
C GLN A 122 -19.12 -7.11 -8.73
N LEU A 123 -18.37 -6.01 -8.93
CA LEU A 123 -18.86 -4.63 -8.88
C LEU A 123 -19.45 -4.22 -10.24
#